data_AF-A0A1I0QTQ7-F1
#
_entry.id   AF-A0A1I0QTQ7-F1
#
_cell.length_a   1.000
_cell.length_b   1.000
_cell.length_c   1.000
_cell.angle_alpha   90.00
_cell.angle_beta   90.00
_cell.angle_gamma   90.00
#
_symmetry.space_group_name_H-M   'P 1'
#
loop_
_entity.id
_entity.type
_entity.pdbx_description
1 polymer ?
#
loop_
_entity_poly.entity_id
_entity_poly.type
_entity_poly.pdbx_seq_one_letter_code
_entity_poly.pdbx_strand_id
1 'polypeptide(L)' 'MKIIRKGNPKQIECSKCGSVLEYEVKDIHKQQVNMNKYCNYVTCPVCENEIKVD' A
#
# COMPACT_ATOMS: atom_id res chain seq x y z
N MET A 1 21.32 -20.08 10.13
CA MET A 1 19.88 -19.84 9.88
C MET A 1 19.71 -18.57 9.04
N LYS A 2 19.43 -18.68 7.74
CA LYS A 2 19.14 -17.51 6.90
C LYS A 2 17.65 -17.17 7.00
N ILE A 3 17.31 -16.29 7.93
CA ILE A 3 15.97 -15.74 8.05
C ILE A 3 15.90 -14.58 7.05
N ILE A 4 15.67 -14.90 5.77
CA ILE A 4 15.29 -13.86 4.81
C ILE A 4 13.86 -13.52 5.19
N ARG A 5 13.65 -12.56 6.10
CA ARG A 5 12.35 -11.90 6.26
C ARG A 5 12.11 -11.16 4.94
N LYS A 6 11.60 -11.88 3.94
CA LYS A 6 11.21 -11.36 2.62
C LYS A 6 9.92 -10.56 2.75
N GLY A 7 9.93 -9.50 3.54
CA GLY A 7 9.14 -8.34 3.14
C GLY A 7 9.83 -7.82 1.90
N ASN A 8 9.22 -7.95 0.72
CA ASN A 8 9.67 -7.18 -0.43
C ASN A 8 8.89 -5.88 -0.30
N PRO A 9 9.43 -4.82 0.35
CA PRO A 9 8.74 -3.54 0.41
C PRO A 9 8.45 -3.13 -1.02
N LYS A 10 7.17 -2.96 -1.33
CA LYS A 10 6.75 -2.42 -2.62
C LYS A 10 6.91 -0.90 -2.53
N GLN A 11 7.44 -0.30 -3.58
CA GLN A 11 7.51 1.15 -3.71
C GLN A 11 6.35 1.61 -4.59
N ILE A 12 5.66 2.66 -4.14
CA ILE A 12 4.66 3.35 -4.95
C ILE A 12 4.84 4.84 -4.80
N GLU A 13 4.70 5.55 -5.91
CA GLU A 13 4.67 7.00 -5.92
C GLU A 13 3.25 7.47 -5.61
N CYS A 14 3.11 8.36 -4.63
CA CYS A 14 1.84 9.01 -4.37
C CYS A 14 1.55 10.02 -5.48
N SER A 15 0.51 9.78 -6.28
CA SER A 15 0.08 10.69 -7.35
C SER A 15 -0.39 12.07 -6.86
N LYS A 16 -0.61 12.24 -5.54
CA LYS A 16 -1.09 13.51 -4.95
C LYS A 16 0.04 14.43 -4.48
N CYS A 17 1.08 13.89 -3.84
CA CYS A 17 2.22 14.67 -3.34
C CYS A 17 3.53 14.41 -4.08
N GLY A 18 3.58 13.42 -4.97
CA GLY A 18 4.80 13.01 -5.68
C GLY A 18 5.84 12.32 -4.80
N SER A 19 5.49 12.00 -3.55
CA SER A 19 6.40 11.29 -2.65
C SER A 19 6.38 9.80 -2.95
N VAL A 20 7.57 9.20 -3.03
CA VAL A 20 7.73 7.74 -3.09
C VAL A 20 7.60 7.19 -1.67
N LEU A 21 6.67 6.26 -1.48
CA LEU A 21 6.50 5.56 -0.23
C LEU A 21 6.77 4.07 -0.41
N GLU A 22 7.38 3.48 0.61
CA GLU A 22 7.59 2.06 0.75
C GLU A 22 6.47 1.49 1.62
N TYR A 23 5.80 0.45 1.13
CA TYR A 23 4.73 -0.24 1.84
C TYR A 23 4.96 -1.74 1.82
N GLU A 24 4.60 -2.41 2.92
CA GLU A 24 4.58 -3.86 2.99
C GLU A 24 3.15 -4.38 2.94
N VAL A 25 3.01 -5.70 2.83
CA VAL A 25 1.69 -6.38 2.85
C VAL A 25 0.91 -6.07 4.13
N LYS A 26 1.60 -5.72 5.22
CA LYS A 26 0.98 -5.36 6.51
C LYS A 26 0.33 -3.97 6.50
N ASP A 27 0.83 -3.07 5.67
CA ASP A 27 0.31 -1.70 5.51
C ASP A 27 -0.88 -1.67 4.52
N ILE A 28 -1.16 -2.78 3.85
CA ILE A 28 -2.28 -2.90 2.92
C ILE A 28 -3.58 -3.11 3.71
N HIS A 29 -4.51 -2.17 3.55
CA HIS A 29 -5.86 -2.28 4.07
C HIS A 29 -6.83 -2.63 2.94
N LYS A 30 -7.67 -3.64 3.16
CA LYS A 30 -8.73 -4.02 2.22
C LYS A 30 -9.98 -3.20 2.48
N GLN A 31 -10.44 -2.48 1.45
CA GLN A 31 -11.68 -1.72 1.51
C GLN A 31 -12.68 -2.31 0.50
N GLN A 32 -13.94 -2.45 0.93
CA GLN A 32 -15.02 -2.89 0.05
C GLN A 32 -15.46 -1.69 -0.80
N VAL A 33 -15.24 -1.77 -2.10
CA VAL A 33 -15.64 -0.70 -3.05
C VAL A 33 -16.99 -0.98 -3.69
N ASN A 34 -17.44 -2.23 -3.70
CA ASN A 34 -18.74 -2.62 -4.22
C ASN A 34 -19.21 -3.93 -3.57
N MET A 35 -20.48 -4.31 -3.73
CA MET A 35 -21.11 -5.49 -3.13
C MET A 35 -20.24 -6.76 -3.23
N ASN A 36 -19.57 -6.98 -4.37
CA ASN A 36 -18.66 -8.12 -4.60
C ASN A 36 -17.20 -7.74 -4.91
N LYS A 37 -16.79 -6.49 -4.68
CA LYS A 37 -15.42 -6.03 -5.01
C LYS A 37 -14.72 -5.48 -3.77
N TYR A 38 -13.59 -6.08 -3.45
CA TYR A 38 -12.62 -5.58 -2.49
C TYR A 38 -11.42 -5.06 -3.26
N CYS A 39 -10.88 -3.94 -2.81
CA CYS A 39 -9.64 -3.37 -3.33
C CYS A 39 -8.66 -3.18 -2.19
N ASN A 40 -7.38 -3.34 -2.49
CA ASN A 40 -6.30 -3.13 -1.56
C ASN A 40 -5.89 -1.66 -1.64
N TYR A 41 -5.70 -1.02 -0.48
CA TYR A 41 -5.30 0.38 -0.37
C TYR A 41 -4.14 0.52 0.61
N VAL A 42 -3.31 1.53 0.36
CA VAL A 42 -2.26 1.97 1.29
C VAL A 42 -2.40 3.46 1.51
N THR A 43 -2.13 3.92 2.72
CA THR A 43 -2.22 5.34 3.07
C THR A 43 -0.86 6.00 2.90
N CYS A 44 -0.81 7.10 2.15
CA CYS A 44 0.40 7.91 2.05
C CYS A 44 0.71 8.57 3.41
N PRO A 45 1.89 8.37 4.01
CA PRO A 45 2.22 8.97 5.31
C PRO A 45 2.45 10.49 5.23
N VAL A 46 2.59 11.06 4.03
CA VAL A 46 2.90 12.49 3.83
C VAL A 46 1.63 13.33 3.67
N CYS A 47 0.66 12.84 2.92
CA CYS A 47 -0.57 13.58 2.59
C CYS A 47 -1.85 12.83 2.96
N GLU A 48 -1.71 11.72 3.68
CA GLU A 48 -2.81 10.85 4.16
C GLU A 48 -3.73 10.35 3.03
N ASN A 49 -3.22 10.34 1.80
CA ASN A 49 -3.99 9.93 0.64
C ASN A 49 -4.05 8.41 0.51
N GLU A 50 -5.26 7.87 0.31
CA GLU A 50 -5.45 6.46 0.00
C GLU A 50 -5.04 6.17 -1.46
N ILE A 51 -4.07 5.28 -1.62
CA ILE A 51 -3.55 4.84 -2.91
C ILE A 51 -3.98 3.41 -3.11
N LYS A 52 -4.75 3.16 -4.19
CA LYS A 52 -5.16 1.81 -4.55
C LYS A 52 -3.95 1.03 -5.07
N VAL A 53 -3.72 -0.14 -4.50
CA VAL A 53 -2.68 -1.09 -4.91
C VAL A 53 -3.34 -2.38 -5.40
N ASP A 54 -2.72 -3.08 -6.33
CA ASP A 54 -3.17 -4.40 -6.80
C ASP A 54 -2.37 -5.53 -6.11
#